data_AF-A0A2H0WMS5-F1
#
_entry.id   AF-A0A2H0WMS5-F1
#
_cell.length_a   1.000
_cell.length_b   1.000
_cell.length_c   1.000
_cell.angle_alpha   90.00
_cell.angle_beta   90.00
_cell.angle_gamma   90.00
#
_symmetry.space_group_name_H-M   'P 1'
#
loop_
_entity.id
_entity.type
_entity.pdbx_description
1 polymer ?
#
loop_
_entity_poly.entity_id
_entity_poly.type
_entity_poly.pdbx_seq_one_letter_code
_entity_poly.pdbx_strand_id
1 'polypeptide(L)'
;MIRRFLLLIFLAALLFAVSDVNFFKSGFNFASGLFSKIFEEKVTPENLLSRYDDGTVRILIVPGHDNFSVGAVYKNIKETDLNVELAYAIFDFFNSDDKFGAFITRGKNGDYNDWFVDYFDREEENIIVFRDYLKTITSFAKETDSFEERNEVYHNPTADNVSLKLYAINKLANDYNIDIVLHVHFNDYPRRRHGGQGEYSGFAIYVPESQLPNYIE
;
A
#
# COMPACT_ATOMS: atom_id res chain seq x y z
N MET A 1 -25.73 35.83 -44.45
CA MET A 1 -24.62 36.12 -43.50
C MET A 1 -24.73 35.29 -42.23
N ILE A 2 -25.89 35.26 -41.56
CA ILE A 2 -26.13 34.55 -40.28
C ILE A 2 -25.85 33.03 -40.32
N ARG A 3 -26.22 32.31 -41.40
CA ARG A 3 -25.97 30.86 -41.53
C ARG A 3 -24.47 30.48 -41.56
N ARG A 4 -23.60 31.34 -42.11
CA ARG A 4 -22.15 31.09 -42.15
C ARG A 4 -21.49 31.33 -40.78
N PHE A 5 -22.04 32.26 -40.00
CA PHE A 5 -21.57 32.58 -38.66
C PHE A 5 -21.91 31.46 -37.66
N LEU A 6 -23.14 30.91 -37.72
CA LEU A 6 -23.54 29.78 -36.88
C LEU A 6 -22.75 28.49 -37.16
N LEU A 7 -22.40 28.26 -38.43
CA LEU A 7 -21.56 27.10 -38.82
C LEU A 7 -20.14 27.20 -38.24
N LEU A 8 -19.56 28.41 -38.22
CA LEU A 8 -18.23 28.65 -37.64
C LEU A 8 -18.22 28.48 -36.12
N ILE A 9 -19.27 28.92 -35.42
CA ILE A 9 -19.42 28.69 -33.98
C ILE A 9 -19.56 27.20 -33.67
N PHE A 10 -20.34 26.47 -34.47
CA PHE A 10 -20.50 25.02 -34.29
C PHE A 10 -19.19 24.27 -34.54
N LEU A 11 -18.44 24.62 -35.59
CA LEU A 11 -17.11 24.06 -35.87
C LEU A 11 -16.09 24.39 -34.78
N ALA A 12 -16.10 25.62 -34.25
CA ALA A 12 -15.22 26.02 -33.15
C ALA A 12 -15.54 25.25 -31.86
N ALA A 13 -16.83 25.07 -31.53
CA ALA A 13 -17.26 24.26 -30.39
C ALA A 13 -16.91 22.77 -30.56
N LEU A 14 -17.03 22.23 -31.77
CA LEU A 14 -16.64 20.85 -32.07
C LEU A 14 -15.11 20.66 -31.97
N LEU A 15 -14.33 21.62 -32.45
CA LEU A 15 -12.87 21.61 -32.33
C LEU A 15 -12.42 21.71 -30.87
N PHE A 16 -13.09 22.53 -30.04
CA PHE A 16 -12.85 22.63 -28.60
C PHE A 16 -13.19 21.32 -27.87
N ALA A 17 -14.35 20.73 -28.17
CA ALA A 17 -14.76 19.45 -27.59
C ALA A 17 -13.82 18.29 -28.02
N VAL A 18 -13.35 18.28 -29.27
CA VAL A 18 -12.38 17.27 -29.74
C VAL A 18 -10.99 17.50 -29.14
N SER A 19 -10.57 18.74 -28.92
CA SER A 19 -9.31 19.02 -28.19
C SER A 19 -9.39 18.59 -26.74
N ASP A 20 -10.52 18.80 -26.06
CA ASP A 20 -10.73 18.33 -24.69
C ASP A 20 -10.73 16.81 -24.63
N VAL A 21 -11.48 16.12 -25.49
CA VAL A 21 -11.51 14.65 -25.51
C VAL A 21 -10.13 14.05 -25.83
N ASN A 22 -9.35 14.66 -26.73
CA ASN A 22 -7.99 14.21 -27.03
C ASN A 22 -7.00 14.54 -25.91
N PHE A 23 -7.17 15.67 -25.22
CA PHE A 23 -6.37 16.03 -24.04
C PHE A 23 -6.65 15.08 -22.87
N PHE A 24 -7.92 14.78 -22.60
CA PHE A 24 -8.35 13.79 -21.61
C PHE A 24 -7.90 12.38 -21.97
N LYS A 25 -8.03 11.94 -23.23
CA LYS A 25 -7.51 10.64 -23.68
C LYS A 25 -5.98 10.56 -23.60
N SER A 26 -5.29 11.64 -23.92
CA SER A 26 -3.82 11.71 -23.80
C SER A 26 -3.39 11.66 -22.34
N GLY A 27 -4.06 12.41 -21.45
CA GLY A 27 -3.85 12.36 -20.00
C GLY A 27 -4.17 10.99 -19.41
N PHE A 28 -5.24 10.34 -19.86
CA PHE A 28 -5.65 9.01 -19.44
C PHE A 28 -4.68 7.93 -19.93
N ASN A 29 -4.22 7.98 -21.19
CA ASN A 29 -3.23 7.05 -21.74
C ASN A 29 -1.84 7.24 -21.11
N PHE A 30 -1.49 8.48 -20.77
CA PHE A 30 -0.29 8.78 -20.01
C PHE A 30 -0.40 8.27 -18.58
N ALA A 31 -1.53 8.52 -17.90
CA ALA A 31 -1.81 7.99 -16.58
C ALA A 31 -1.80 6.46 -16.57
N SER A 32 -2.47 5.78 -17.51
CA SER A 32 -2.55 4.31 -17.57
C SER A 32 -1.19 3.65 -17.89
N GLY A 33 -0.41 4.22 -18.81
CA GLY A 33 0.96 3.78 -19.08
C GLY A 33 1.96 4.12 -17.96
N LEU A 34 1.58 5.00 -17.04
CA LEU A 34 2.31 5.30 -15.81
C LEU A 34 1.85 4.42 -14.63
N PHE A 35 0.55 4.12 -14.51
CA PHE A 35 0.00 3.14 -13.57
C PHE A 35 0.66 1.77 -13.76
N SER A 36 0.87 1.34 -15.01
CA SER A 36 1.58 0.09 -15.30
C SER A 36 3.07 0.11 -14.99
N LYS A 37 3.65 1.27 -14.64
CA LYS A 37 5.06 1.40 -14.21
C LYS A 37 5.22 1.49 -12.68
N ILE A 38 4.16 1.85 -11.97
CA ILE A 38 4.12 1.90 -10.49
C ILE A 38 4.06 0.51 -9.91
N PHE A 39 3.27 -0.32 -10.57
CA PHE A 39 3.15 -1.73 -10.27
C PHE A 39 3.94 -2.39 -11.39
N GLU A 40 5.20 -2.71 -11.09
CA GLU A 40 5.88 -3.77 -11.84
C GLU A 40 4.95 -4.97 -11.97
N GLU A 41 5.21 -5.78 -13.00
CA GLU A 41 4.45 -6.96 -13.39
C GLU A 41 3.68 -7.59 -12.22
N LYS A 42 2.34 -7.61 -12.29
CA LYS A 42 1.50 -8.18 -11.23
C LYS A 42 2.03 -9.56 -10.88
N VAL A 43 2.42 -9.76 -9.62
CA VAL A 43 2.83 -11.06 -9.12
C VAL A 43 1.61 -11.98 -9.15
N THR A 44 1.55 -12.91 -10.10
CA THR A 44 0.46 -13.89 -10.20
C THR A 44 0.75 -15.14 -9.36
N PRO A 45 -0.27 -15.96 -9.04
CA PRO A 45 -0.06 -17.27 -8.43
C PRO A 45 0.93 -18.15 -9.20
N GLU A 46 0.93 -18.10 -10.53
CA GLU A 46 1.89 -18.83 -11.37
C GLU A 46 3.31 -18.28 -11.23
N ASN A 47 3.48 -16.94 -11.16
CA ASN A 47 4.78 -16.35 -10.88
C ASN A 47 5.31 -16.76 -9.51
N LEU A 48 4.46 -16.78 -8.48
CA LEU A 48 4.83 -17.23 -7.14
C LEU A 48 5.21 -18.70 -7.11
N LEU A 49 4.45 -19.56 -7.80
CA LEU A 49 4.76 -20.98 -7.90
C LEU A 49 6.11 -21.22 -8.59
N SER A 50 6.37 -20.50 -9.69
CA SER A 50 7.68 -20.55 -10.37
C SER A 50 8.82 -20.09 -9.44
N ARG A 51 8.64 -18.98 -8.72
CA ARG A 51 9.66 -18.49 -7.77
C ARG A 51 9.87 -19.45 -6.60
N TYR A 52 8.82 -20.16 -6.16
CA TYR A 52 8.93 -21.19 -5.14
C TYR A 52 9.75 -22.39 -5.65
N ASP A 53 9.50 -22.84 -6.88
CA ASP A 53 10.28 -23.90 -7.51
C ASP A 53 11.76 -23.51 -7.65
N ASP A 54 12.04 -22.25 -7.96
CA ASP A 54 13.40 -21.69 -8.07
C ASP A 54 14.04 -21.36 -6.71
N GLY A 55 13.27 -21.34 -5.62
CA GLY A 55 13.74 -21.02 -4.26
C GLY A 55 14.08 -19.56 -4.04
N THR A 56 13.34 -18.65 -4.67
CA THR A 56 13.63 -17.22 -4.66
C THR A 56 12.48 -16.37 -4.13
N VAL A 57 11.54 -16.94 -3.36
CA VAL A 57 10.38 -16.18 -2.86
C VAL A 57 10.84 -15.23 -1.76
N ARG A 58 10.68 -13.93 -1.97
CA ARG A 58 11.10 -12.89 -1.02
C ARG A 58 9.91 -12.36 -0.25
N ILE A 59 9.97 -12.45 1.07
CA ILE A 59 8.86 -12.07 1.94
C ILE A 59 9.30 -10.93 2.86
N LEU A 60 8.56 -9.83 2.86
CA LEU A 60 8.76 -8.73 3.81
C LEU A 60 7.70 -8.80 4.92
N ILE A 61 8.14 -8.98 6.16
CA ILE A 61 7.30 -9.03 7.33
C ILE A 61 7.35 -7.67 8.03
N VAL A 62 6.18 -7.10 8.27
CA VAL A 62 6.02 -5.76 8.85
C VAL A 62 5.22 -5.87 10.14
N PRO A 63 5.88 -5.87 11.31
CA PRO A 63 5.16 -5.79 12.58
C PRO A 63 4.50 -4.42 12.69
N GLY A 64 3.18 -4.41 12.82
CA GLY A 64 2.38 -3.19 12.91
C GLY A 64 2.76 -2.35 14.12
N HIS A 65 2.46 -1.05 14.02
CA HIS A 65 2.76 -0.06 15.05
C HIS A 65 4.27 0.10 15.33
N ASP A 66 4.63 1.05 16.20
CA ASP A 66 6.02 1.19 16.68
C ASP A 66 6.07 1.68 18.13
N ASN A 67 7.28 1.83 18.66
CA ASN A 67 7.50 2.23 20.05
C ASN A 67 6.89 3.61 20.41
N PHE A 68 6.54 4.43 19.39
CA PHE A 68 5.90 5.73 19.56
C PHE A 68 4.38 5.67 19.33
N SER A 69 3.93 4.85 18.37
CA SER A 69 2.52 4.61 18.08
C SER A 69 2.16 3.17 18.44
N VAL A 70 1.87 2.91 19.71
CA VAL A 70 1.82 1.54 20.27
C VAL A 70 0.55 0.72 19.94
N GLY A 71 -0.42 1.32 19.26
CA GLY A 71 -1.68 0.66 18.91
C GLY A 71 -2.57 0.39 20.12
N ALA A 72 -3.31 -0.71 20.08
CA ALA A 72 -4.17 -1.15 21.18
C ALA A 72 -3.38 -1.53 22.44
N VAL A 73 -3.97 -1.30 23.62
CA VAL A 73 -3.38 -1.70 24.91
C VAL A 73 -4.44 -2.36 25.76
N TYR A 74 -4.17 -3.60 26.20
CA TYR A 74 -4.99 -4.32 27.16
C TYR A 74 -4.20 -4.61 28.43
N LYS A 75 -4.58 -3.94 29.52
CA LYS A 75 -3.80 -3.94 30.78
C LYS A 75 -2.37 -3.47 30.53
N ASN A 76 -1.40 -4.38 30.63
CA ASN A 76 0.03 -4.09 30.43
C ASN A 76 0.57 -4.70 29.12
N ILE A 77 -0.31 -5.25 28.29
CA ILE A 77 0.04 -5.87 27.01
C ILE A 77 -0.25 -4.86 25.91
N LYS A 78 0.76 -4.53 25.11
CA LYS A 78 0.63 -3.63 23.96
C LYS A 78 0.49 -4.45 22.68
N GLU A 79 -0.24 -3.90 21.72
CA GLU A 79 -0.35 -4.46 20.38
C GLU A 79 1.03 -4.61 19.74
N THR A 80 1.92 -3.61 19.90
CA THR A 80 3.30 -3.66 19.39
C THR A 80 4.08 -4.88 19.83
N ASP A 81 3.90 -5.30 21.08
CA ASP A 81 4.68 -6.40 21.66
C ASP A 81 4.22 -7.73 21.03
N LEU A 82 2.90 -7.90 20.91
CA LEU A 82 2.29 -9.05 20.24
C LEU A 82 2.60 -9.10 18.74
N ASN A 83 2.57 -7.93 18.06
CA ASN A 83 2.90 -7.82 16.65
C ASN A 83 4.35 -8.27 16.39
N VAL A 84 5.30 -7.83 17.20
CA VAL A 84 6.71 -8.22 17.10
C VAL A 84 6.87 -9.72 17.38
N GLU A 85 6.26 -10.24 18.45
CA GLU A 85 6.35 -11.65 18.80
C GLU A 85 5.85 -12.57 17.66
N LEU A 86 4.64 -12.31 17.16
CA LEU A 86 4.07 -13.08 16.06
C LEU A 86 4.88 -12.92 14.76
N ALA A 87 5.34 -11.71 14.45
CA ALA A 87 6.15 -11.47 13.26
C ALA A 87 7.48 -12.25 13.29
N TYR A 88 8.12 -12.38 14.46
CA TYR A 88 9.32 -13.21 14.59
C TYR A 88 9.01 -14.70 14.46
N ALA A 89 7.86 -15.17 14.96
CA ALA A 89 7.45 -16.55 14.73
C ALA A 89 7.26 -16.84 13.23
N ILE A 90 6.67 -15.90 12.48
CA ILE A 90 6.52 -15.99 11.02
C ILE A 90 7.88 -15.92 10.31
N PHE A 91 8.75 -15.01 10.74
CA PHE A 91 10.11 -14.85 10.18
C PHE A 91 10.95 -16.11 10.37
N ASP A 92 10.96 -16.68 11.57
CA ASP A 92 11.69 -17.90 11.89
C ASP A 92 11.11 -19.10 11.12
N PHE A 93 9.78 -19.15 10.93
CA PHE A 93 9.13 -20.17 10.09
C PHE A 93 9.63 -20.11 8.64
N PHE A 94 9.58 -18.94 7.99
CA PHE A 94 10.03 -18.83 6.60
C PHE A 94 11.54 -19.02 6.45
N ASN A 95 12.35 -18.53 7.39
CA ASN A 95 13.81 -18.73 7.35
C ASN A 95 14.25 -20.17 7.63
N SER A 96 13.35 -21.04 8.09
CA SER A 96 13.65 -22.47 8.27
C SER A 96 13.69 -23.25 6.96
N ASP A 97 13.25 -22.65 5.86
CA ASP A 97 13.16 -23.23 4.53
C ASP A 97 13.94 -22.36 3.53
N ASP A 98 14.89 -22.96 2.81
CA ASP A 98 15.79 -22.27 1.88
C ASP A 98 15.07 -21.73 0.62
N LYS A 99 13.81 -22.13 0.43
CA LYS A 99 12.94 -21.59 -0.62
C LYS A 99 12.52 -20.14 -0.39
N PHE A 100 12.69 -19.62 0.82
CA PHE A 100 12.24 -18.27 1.19
C PHE A 100 13.41 -17.38 1.64
N GLY A 101 13.40 -16.13 1.18
CA GLY A 101 14.19 -15.04 1.73
C GLY A 101 13.30 -14.11 2.55
N ALA A 102 13.27 -14.27 3.87
CA ALA A 102 12.46 -13.42 4.74
C ALA A 102 13.23 -12.18 5.21
N PHE A 103 12.54 -11.04 5.22
CA PHE A 103 13.00 -9.75 5.73
C PHE A 103 12.02 -9.28 6.80
N ILE A 104 12.50 -8.60 7.84
CA ILE A 104 11.63 -8.05 8.90
C ILE A 104 12.05 -6.63 9.24
N THR A 105 11.09 -5.70 9.27
CA THR A 105 11.40 -4.27 9.42
C THR A 105 11.75 -3.87 10.86
N ARG A 106 11.32 -4.63 11.88
CA ARG A 106 11.58 -4.34 13.30
C ARG A 106 12.38 -5.44 14.00
N GLY A 107 13.23 -5.01 14.94
CA GLY A 107 13.99 -5.83 15.87
C GLY A 107 13.11 -6.45 16.96
N LYS A 108 13.63 -7.46 17.67
CA LYS A 108 12.95 -8.10 18.81
C LYS A 108 12.70 -7.14 19.98
N ASN A 109 13.46 -6.05 20.06
CA ASN A 109 13.27 -4.95 21.01
C ASN A 109 12.15 -3.98 20.60
N GLY A 110 11.55 -4.17 19.42
CA GLY A 110 10.54 -3.29 18.85
C GLY A 110 11.11 -2.05 18.14
N ASP A 111 12.41 -1.80 18.13
CA ASP A 111 12.94 -0.73 17.28
C ASP A 111 12.98 -1.18 15.81
N TYR A 112 13.11 -0.25 14.87
CA TYR A 112 13.34 -0.63 13.48
C TYR A 112 14.75 -1.22 13.34
N ASN A 113 14.91 -2.24 12.50
CA ASN A 113 16.22 -2.79 12.21
C ASN A 113 17.07 -1.77 11.45
N ASP A 114 18.37 -1.72 11.71
CA ASP A 114 19.30 -0.73 11.14
C ASP A 114 19.20 -0.65 9.61
N TRP A 115 19.12 -1.79 8.92
CA TRP A 115 19.01 -1.83 7.47
C TRP A 115 17.76 -1.10 6.92
N PHE A 116 16.66 -1.10 7.68
CA PHE A 116 15.43 -0.40 7.30
C PHE A 116 15.55 1.09 7.61
N VAL A 117 16.17 1.45 8.74
CA VAL A 117 16.47 2.86 9.08
C VAL A 117 17.37 3.48 8.02
N ASP A 118 18.47 2.79 7.66
CA ASP A 118 19.40 3.22 6.62
C ASP A 118 18.73 3.38 5.26
N TYR A 119 17.79 2.49 4.92
CA TYR A 119 16.98 2.62 3.71
C TYR A 119 16.07 3.85 3.78
N PHE A 120 15.34 4.02 4.89
CA PHE A 120 14.40 5.11 5.08
C PHE A 120 15.09 6.48 4.98
N ASP A 121 16.23 6.64 5.67
CA ASP A 121 16.99 7.88 5.69
C ASP A 121 17.63 8.17 4.33
N ARG A 122 18.18 7.16 3.65
CA ARG A 122 18.80 7.33 2.33
C ARG A 122 17.76 7.67 1.24
N GLU A 123 16.58 7.07 1.31
CA GLU A 123 15.55 7.18 0.27
C GLU A 123 14.47 8.22 0.62
N GLU A 124 14.61 9.01 1.69
CA GLU A 124 13.55 9.88 2.23
C GLU A 124 12.92 10.78 1.15
N GLU A 125 13.75 11.49 0.37
CA GLU A 125 13.27 12.36 -0.73
C GLU A 125 12.53 11.56 -1.80
N ASN A 126 13.04 10.38 -2.16
CA ASN A 126 12.40 9.51 -3.15
C ASN A 126 11.08 8.93 -2.63
N ILE A 127 10.98 8.65 -1.33
CA ILE A 127 9.76 8.19 -0.67
C ILE A 127 8.71 9.32 -0.66
N ILE A 128 9.12 10.57 -0.41
CA ILE A 128 8.24 11.74 -0.50
C ILE A 128 7.68 11.90 -1.92
N VAL A 129 8.56 11.83 -2.93
CA VAL A 129 8.15 11.89 -4.34
C VAL A 129 7.20 10.74 -4.69
N PHE A 130 7.51 9.51 -4.25
CA PHE A 130 6.66 8.33 -4.47
C PHE A 130 5.27 8.50 -3.84
N ARG A 131 5.20 9.00 -2.60
CA ARG A 131 3.95 9.33 -1.90
C ARG A 131 3.12 10.34 -2.68
N ASP A 132 3.73 11.47 -3.04
CA ASP A 132 3.01 12.59 -3.67
C ASP A 132 2.48 12.18 -5.04
N TYR A 133 3.26 11.39 -5.76
CA TYR A 133 2.86 10.78 -7.02
C TYR A 133 1.67 9.83 -6.87
N LEU A 134 1.71 8.89 -5.91
CA LEU A 134 0.57 7.99 -5.62
C LEU A 134 -0.69 8.77 -5.23
N LYS A 135 -0.54 9.85 -4.45
CA LYS A 135 -1.66 10.73 -4.08
C LYS A 135 -2.26 11.40 -5.31
N THR A 136 -1.45 12.00 -6.18
CA THR A 136 -1.92 12.64 -7.42
C THR A 136 -2.70 11.66 -8.29
N ILE A 137 -2.17 10.45 -8.45
CA ILE A 137 -2.80 9.43 -9.28
C ILE A 137 -4.11 8.93 -8.67
N THR A 138 -4.13 8.70 -7.36
CA THR A 138 -5.35 8.28 -6.66
C THR A 138 -6.43 9.37 -6.76
N SER A 139 -6.07 10.64 -6.62
CA SER A 139 -6.98 11.77 -6.82
C SER A 139 -7.54 11.81 -8.24
N PHE A 140 -6.69 11.63 -9.26
CA PHE A 140 -7.13 11.59 -10.65
C PHE A 140 -8.09 10.41 -10.93
N ALA A 141 -7.82 9.23 -10.37
CA ALA A 141 -8.69 8.07 -10.49
C ALA A 141 -10.07 8.30 -9.86
N LYS A 142 -10.11 8.98 -8.70
CA LYS A 142 -11.35 9.40 -8.03
C LYS A 142 -12.14 10.41 -8.88
N GLU A 143 -11.48 11.40 -9.46
CA GLU A 143 -12.12 12.43 -10.30
C GLU A 143 -12.71 11.86 -11.60
N THR A 144 -12.15 10.76 -12.10
CA THR A 144 -12.56 10.11 -13.35
C THR A 144 -13.51 8.93 -13.16
N ASP A 145 -14.02 8.73 -11.93
CA ASP A 145 -14.91 7.61 -11.56
C ASP A 145 -14.34 6.23 -11.93
N SER A 146 -13.01 6.14 -12.02
CA SER A 146 -12.28 4.90 -12.31
C SER A 146 -11.96 4.10 -11.05
N PHE A 147 -12.34 4.63 -9.88
CA PHE A 147 -12.15 4.05 -8.56
C PHE A 147 -13.25 4.56 -7.61
N GLU A 148 -13.90 3.64 -6.90
CA GLU A 148 -14.83 3.98 -5.82
C GLU A 148 -14.14 3.79 -4.47
N GLU A 149 -14.12 4.85 -3.64
CA GLU A 149 -13.63 4.73 -2.28
C GLU A 149 -14.66 3.98 -1.42
N ARG A 150 -14.40 2.68 -1.20
CA ARG A 150 -15.18 1.84 -0.30
C ARG A 150 -14.56 1.87 1.09
N ASN A 151 -15.04 2.78 1.93
CA ASN A 151 -14.65 2.82 3.35
C ASN A 151 -15.43 1.76 4.13
N GLU A 152 -15.00 0.50 3.99
CA GLU A 152 -15.60 -0.62 4.75
C GLU A 152 -15.05 -0.69 6.19
N VAL A 153 -13.90 -0.06 6.46
CA VAL A 153 -13.25 -0.02 7.77
C VAL A 153 -12.87 1.41 8.13
N TYR A 154 -13.21 1.85 9.35
CA TYR A 154 -12.83 3.17 9.86
C TYR A 154 -11.36 3.18 10.28
N HIS A 155 -10.57 4.12 9.75
CA HIS A 155 -9.18 4.34 10.12
C HIS A 155 -9.01 5.66 10.87
N ASN A 156 -8.23 5.66 11.96
CA ASN A 156 -7.82 6.91 12.61
C ASN A 156 -6.75 7.61 11.76
N PRO A 157 -6.78 8.95 11.66
CA PRO A 157 -5.71 9.70 11.03
C PRO A 157 -4.38 9.43 11.75
N THR A 158 -3.34 9.19 10.96
CA THR A 158 -2.00 8.82 11.44
C THR A 158 -1.07 10.03 11.33
N ALA A 159 -0.11 10.18 12.26
CA ALA A 159 0.88 11.25 12.20
C ALA A 159 1.72 11.19 10.90
N ASP A 160 2.13 12.35 10.38
CA ASP A 160 2.79 12.48 9.06
C ASP A 160 4.04 11.58 8.91
N ASN A 161 4.81 11.39 9.98
CA ASN A 161 6.01 10.55 9.98
C ASN A 161 5.68 9.04 9.88
N VAL A 162 4.62 8.58 10.54
CA VAL A 162 4.18 7.18 10.48
C VAL A 162 3.56 6.88 9.12
N SER A 163 2.81 7.83 8.54
CA SER A 163 2.31 7.69 7.17
C SER A 163 3.47 7.56 6.16
N LEU A 164 4.53 8.36 6.30
CA LEU A 164 5.68 8.29 5.40
C LEU A 164 6.40 6.93 5.46
N LYS A 165 6.51 6.31 6.64
CA LYS A 165 7.06 4.94 6.79
C LYS A 165 6.23 3.89 6.06
N LEU A 166 4.90 4.01 6.03
CA LEU A 166 4.06 3.10 5.25
C LEU A 166 4.33 3.23 3.74
N TYR A 167 4.55 4.46 3.24
CA TYR A 167 5.01 4.65 1.86
C TYR A 167 6.41 4.09 1.63
N ALA A 168 7.30 4.22 2.62
CA ALA A 168 8.65 3.65 2.55
C ALA A 168 8.62 2.13 2.41
N ILE A 169 7.77 1.44 3.18
CA ILE A 169 7.59 -0.01 3.10
C ILE A 169 7.12 -0.44 1.70
N ASN A 170 6.13 0.25 1.14
CA ASN A 170 5.63 -0.05 -0.20
C ASN A 170 6.70 0.19 -1.27
N LYS A 171 7.43 1.32 -1.20
CA LYS A 171 8.54 1.59 -2.12
C LYS A 171 9.65 0.55 -1.96
N LEU A 172 9.98 0.17 -0.72
CA LEU A 172 11.00 -0.84 -0.42
C LEU A 172 10.63 -2.18 -1.04
N ALA A 173 9.37 -2.58 -0.94
CA ALA A 173 8.87 -3.81 -1.55
C ALA A 173 9.19 -3.85 -3.05
N ASN A 174 8.96 -2.73 -3.76
CA ASN A 174 9.33 -2.60 -5.17
C ASN A 174 10.85 -2.64 -5.37
N ASP A 175 11.60 -1.77 -4.68
CA ASP A 175 13.06 -1.65 -4.84
C ASP A 175 13.80 -2.99 -4.56
N TYR A 176 13.27 -3.81 -3.65
CA TYR A 176 13.87 -5.07 -3.22
C TYR A 176 13.25 -6.29 -3.92
N ASN A 177 12.34 -6.09 -4.89
CA ASN A 177 11.64 -7.17 -5.59
C ASN A 177 10.98 -8.16 -4.62
N ILE A 178 10.31 -7.63 -3.59
CA ILE A 178 9.57 -8.43 -2.62
C ILE A 178 8.32 -9.00 -3.29
N ASP A 179 8.12 -10.30 -3.12
CA ASP A 179 6.96 -11.03 -3.67
C ASP A 179 5.72 -10.87 -2.80
N ILE A 180 5.91 -10.95 -1.48
CA ILE A 180 4.82 -10.95 -0.50
C ILE A 180 5.18 -10.00 0.63
N VAL A 181 4.28 -9.06 0.94
CA VAL A 181 4.37 -8.23 2.15
C VAL A 181 3.32 -8.68 3.15
N LEU A 182 3.74 -9.06 4.35
CA LEU A 182 2.87 -9.48 5.44
C LEU A 182 2.87 -8.42 6.55
N HIS A 183 1.78 -7.65 6.64
CA HIS A 183 1.55 -6.73 7.75
C HIS A 183 0.85 -7.46 8.90
N VAL A 184 1.45 -7.43 10.09
CA VAL A 184 0.94 -8.13 11.29
C VAL A 184 0.36 -7.11 12.26
N HIS A 185 -0.93 -7.27 12.58
CA HIS A 185 -1.65 -6.43 13.54
C HIS A 185 -2.52 -7.26 14.47
N PHE A 186 -2.63 -6.84 15.73
CA PHE A 186 -3.59 -7.37 16.69
C PHE A 186 -4.73 -6.35 16.86
N ASN A 187 -5.93 -6.71 16.40
CA ASN A 187 -7.02 -5.75 16.35
C ASN A 187 -7.70 -5.56 17.72
N ASP A 188 -8.24 -4.36 17.97
CA ASP A 188 -9.21 -4.09 19.05
C ASP A 188 -10.38 -3.29 18.45
N TYR A 189 -11.53 -3.30 19.11
CA TYR A 189 -12.71 -2.55 18.68
C TYR A 189 -12.97 -1.36 19.61
N PRO A 190 -13.51 -0.24 19.09
CA PRO A 190 -13.86 0.90 19.93
C PRO A 190 -14.86 0.51 21.03
N ARG A 191 -14.50 0.77 22.29
CA ARG A 191 -15.32 0.44 23.46
C ARG A 191 -15.13 1.43 24.60
N ARG A 192 -16.18 1.62 25.41
CA ARG A 192 -16.16 2.56 26.55
C ARG A 192 -15.18 2.19 27.68
N ARG A 193 -14.82 0.91 27.81
CA ARG A 193 -13.93 0.40 28.87
C ARG A 193 -12.76 -0.37 28.26
N HIS A 194 -11.60 0.28 28.11
CA HIS A 194 -10.39 -0.31 27.53
C HIS A 194 -9.79 -1.48 28.34
N GLY A 195 -10.16 -1.64 29.62
CA GLY A 195 -9.69 -2.74 30.47
C GLY A 195 -10.58 -3.99 30.47
N GLY A 196 -11.71 -4.00 29.75
CA GLY A 196 -12.63 -5.14 29.69
C GLY A 196 -12.18 -6.22 28.71
N GLN A 197 -12.71 -7.43 28.82
CA GLN A 197 -12.53 -8.45 27.77
C GLN A 197 -13.22 -7.98 26.48
N GLY A 198 -12.63 -8.30 25.32
CA GLY A 198 -13.25 -7.99 24.03
C GLY A 198 -14.37 -8.96 23.66
N GLU A 199 -15.28 -8.52 22.79
CA GLU A 199 -16.42 -9.31 22.31
C GLU A 199 -16.08 -10.21 21.12
N TYR A 200 -15.10 -9.83 20.31
CA TYR A 200 -14.71 -10.54 19.09
C TYR A 200 -13.46 -11.39 19.29
N SER A 201 -13.41 -12.53 18.60
CA SER A 201 -12.27 -13.45 18.60
C SER A 201 -12.08 -14.07 17.22
N GLY A 202 -10.82 -14.32 16.84
CA GLY A 202 -10.46 -14.91 15.54
C GLY A 202 -9.37 -14.09 14.87
N PHE A 203 -9.17 -14.32 13.58
CA PHE A 203 -8.28 -13.52 12.73
C PHE A 203 -9.00 -13.14 11.43
N ALA A 204 -8.53 -12.07 10.81
CA ALA A 204 -8.96 -11.63 9.49
C ALA A 204 -7.71 -11.39 8.64
N ILE A 205 -7.81 -11.69 7.35
CA ILE A 205 -6.77 -11.38 6.37
C ILE A 205 -7.31 -10.27 5.48
N TYR A 206 -6.63 -9.13 5.50
CA TYR A 206 -6.96 -8.00 4.65
C TYR A 206 -6.07 -8.07 3.41
N VAL A 207 -6.72 -8.10 2.25
CA VAL A 207 -6.06 -7.97 0.95
C VAL A 207 -6.43 -6.61 0.35
N PRO A 208 -5.61 -6.05 -0.55
CA PRO A 208 -6.00 -4.86 -1.30
C PRO A 208 -7.35 -5.05 -1.99
N GLU A 209 -8.14 -3.99 -2.13
CA GLU A 209 -9.42 -4.09 -2.83
C GLU A 209 -9.21 -4.44 -4.31
N SER A 210 -10.15 -5.20 -4.89
CA SER A 210 -10.10 -5.70 -6.27
C SER A 210 -9.80 -4.65 -7.35
N GLN A 211 -10.14 -3.39 -7.09
CA GLN A 211 -9.90 -2.25 -7.98
C GLN A 211 -8.46 -1.73 -7.92
N LEU A 212 -7.69 -2.15 -6.91
CA LEU A 212 -6.32 -1.71 -6.71
C LEU A 212 -5.34 -2.58 -7.50
N PRO A 213 -4.26 -2.00 -8.04
CA PRO A 213 -3.34 -2.75 -8.88
C PRO A 213 -2.56 -3.86 -8.16
N ASN A 214 -2.46 -3.80 -6.84
CA ASN A 214 -1.83 -4.82 -6.00
C ASN A 214 -2.82 -5.87 -5.46
N TYR A 215 -4.05 -5.94 -6.00
CA TYR A 215 -4.96 -7.05 -5.72
C TYR A 215 -4.47 -8.34 -6.39
N ILE A 216 -4.52 -9.43 -5.62
CA ILE A 216 -4.25 -10.80 -6.07
C ILE A 216 -5.61 -11.49 -6.24
N GLU A 217 -5.92 -11.92 -7.47
CA GLU A 217 -7.10 -12.74 -7.81
C GLU A 217 -6.93 -14.21 -7.39
#